data_AF-A0A958D2D2-F1
#
_entry.id   AF-A0A958D2D2-F1
#
_cell.length_a   1.000
_cell.length_b   1.000
_cell.length_c   1.000
_cell.angle_alpha   90.00
_cell.angle_beta   90.00
_cell.angle_gamma   90.00
#
_symmetry.space_group_name_H-M   'P 1'
#
loop_
_entity.id
_entity.type
_entity.pdbx_description
1 polymer ?
#
loop_
_entity_poly.entity_id
_entity_poly.type
_entity_poly.pdbx_seq_one_letter_code
_entity_poly.pdbx_strand_id
1 'polypeptide(L)'
;MAYKFQDELTQRAEQFIASLRQAGIDGATLPNSFRNYSVKVSIRKAGQFFGNANLFYSPTKDRFSLKTHELKDASIVPDLERSWNQIDFTDSTADTKPVGVAPHGLQVYVDGSFIDGKIGYAFVVLQDGGVAHEHCGQVQDDWLLDMHQVGGEIKAVLEGVAWCAARGITAATVCYDYAGIEHWITGHWTAAKLATRRYVQLAAEWPVAVRWRKVQSHSGDRWNDYVDRLAGQGARQDAAAQNPTAVILEKANQFASLLRGQGVACSVSGIMNGQYVRISFGAASGALDIYNSKNRPLNKPDLRGFADAGAAERLERQWQAFLAGDAPAPEAPDVLAEATYYWQVLQPYQGHDFDFVELADALERACRMLDRPNPLDEAARYDFPALHALLARLQKEQL
;
A
#
# COMPACT_ATOMS: atom_id res chain seq x y z
N MET A 1 -37.24 -39.59 -14.53
CA MET A 1 -37.64 -38.20 -14.80
C MET A 1 -36.39 -37.42 -15.13
N ALA A 2 -36.32 -36.75 -16.28
CA ALA A 2 -35.17 -35.91 -16.64
C ALA A 2 -35.17 -34.64 -15.77
N TYR A 3 -34.00 -34.24 -15.24
CA TYR A 3 -33.88 -32.98 -14.51
C TYR A 3 -33.80 -31.80 -15.50
N LYS A 4 -34.34 -30.64 -15.12
CA LYS A 4 -34.52 -29.50 -16.05
C LYS A 4 -33.26 -29.05 -16.79
N PHE A 5 -32.11 -29.03 -16.11
CA PHE A 5 -30.84 -28.54 -16.65
C PHE A 5 -29.75 -29.61 -16.59
N GLN A 6 -30.16 -30.88 -16.78
CA GLN A 6 -29.27 -32.02 -16.60
C GLN A 6 -28.12 -32.01 -17.60
N ASP A 7 -28.39 -31.65 -18.85
CA ASP A 7 -27.41 -31.68 -19.93
C ASP A 7 -26.36 -30.58 -19.74
N GLU A 8 -26.79 -29.37 -19.39
CA GLU A 8 -25.93 -28.22 -19.13
C GLU A 8 -25.07 -28.46 -17.87
N LEU A 9 -25.66 -29.01 -16.80
CA LEU A 9 -24.91 -29.43 -15.60
C LEU A 9 -23.92 -30.54 -15.89
N THR A 10 -24.26 -31.48 -16.78
CA THR A 10 -23.37 -32.58 -17.18
C THR A 10 -22.17 -32.04 -17.94
N GLN A 11 -22.43 -31.25 -18.99
CA GLN A 11 -21.39 -30.63 -19.81
C GLN A 11 -20.43 -29.80 -18.96
N ARG A 12 -20.97 -28.94 -18.08
CA ARG A 12 -20.14 -28.10 -17.22
C ARG A 12 -19.35 -28.91 -16.19
N ALA A 13 -19.94 -29.97 -15.64
CA ALA A 13 -19.23 -30.85 -14.72
C ALA A 13 -18.08 -31.61 -15.43
N GLU A 14 -18.28 -32.03 -16.67
CA GLU A 14 -17.23 -32.68 -17.47
C GLU A 14 -16.06 -31.74 -17.76
N GLN A 15 -16.34 -30.48 -18.11
CA GLN A 15 -15.30 -29.46 -18.27
C GLN A 15 -14.52 -29.22 -16.98
N PHE A 16 -15.21 -29.15 -15.84
CA PHE A 16 -14.56 -29.02 -14.54
C PHE A 16 -13.68 -30.23 -14.21
N ILE A 17 -14.18 -31.44 -14.45
CA ILE A 17 -13.41 -32.67 -14.25
C ILE A 17 -12.18 -32.69 -15.15
N ALA A 18 -12.29 -32.23 -16.39
CA ALA A 18 -11.16 -32.14 -17.31
C ALA A 18 -10.07 -31.17 -16.80
N SER A 19 -10.46 -29.98 -16.31
CA SER A 19 -9.52 -29.03 -15.70
C SER A 19 -8.88 -29.58 -14.41
N LEU A 20 -9.68 -30.23 -13.54
CA LEU A 20 -9.16 -30.89 -12.34
C LEU A 20 -8.07 -31.92 -12.69
N ARG A 21 -8.29 -32.72 -13.75
CA ARG A 21 -7.32 -33.72 -14.21
C ARG A 21 -6.00 -33.08 -14.63
N GLN A 22 -6.02 -31.91 -15.25
CA GLN A 22 -4.80 -31.16 -15.61
C GLN A 22 -4.03 -30.71 -14.36
N ALA A 23 -4.72 -30.44 -13.25
CA ALA A 23 -4.13 -30.10 -11.96
C ALA A 23 -3.74 -31.32 -11.10
N GLY A 24 -3.82 -32.54 -11.64
CA GLY A 24 -3.54 -33.78 -10.91
C GLY A 24 -4.58 -34.14 -9.84
N ILE A 25 -5.82 -33.68 -10.04
CA ILE A 25 -6.96 -33.94 -9.16
C ILE A 25 -7.97 -34.81 -9.91
N ASP A 26 -8.40 -35.90 -9.28
CA ASP A 26 -9.41 -36.80 -9.79
C ASP A 26 -10.80 -36.29 -9.40
N GLY A 27 -11.60 -35.93 -10.40
CA GLY A 27 -13.00 -35.54 -10.26
C GLY A 27 -13.94 -36.58 -10.89
N ALA A 28 -15.09 -36.85 -10.26
CA ALA A 28 -16.15 -37.66 -10.87
C ALA A 28 -17.54 -37.19 -10.45
N THR A 29 -18.46 -37.03 -11.40
CA THR A 29 -19.87 -36.73 -11.11
C THR A 29 -20.51 -37.89 -10.36
N LEU A 30 -21.40 -37.57 -9.41
CA LEU A 30 -22.19 -38.56 -8.69
C LEU A 30 -23.56 -38.70 -9.39
N PRO A 31 -23.86 -39.82 -10.08
CA PRO A 31 -25.08 -39.95 -10.89
C PRO A 31 -26.38 -39.73 -10.10
N ASN A 32 -26.41 -40.13 -8.83
CA ASN A 32 -27.60 -40.01 -7.97
C ASN A 32 -27.74 -38.60 -7.33
N SER A 33 -26.81 -37.69 -7.62
CA SER A 33 -26.78 -36.34 -7.04
C SER A 33 -27.43 -35.27 -7.90
N PHE A 34 -27.79 -35.57 -9.14
CA PHE A 34 -28.46 -34.62 -10.02
C PHE A 34 -29.76 -34.12 -9.40
N ARG A 35 -29.98 -32.81 -9.52
CA ARG A 35 -31.19 -32.08 -9.16
C ARG A 35 -31.50 -31.13 -10.30
N ASN A 36 -32.65 -30.45 -10.22
CA ASN A 36 -33.06 -29.50 -11.26
C ASN A 36 -32.00 -28.45 -11.59
N TYR A 37 -31.15 -28.06 -10.62
CA TYR A 37 -30.19 -26.96 -10.75
C TYR A 37 -28.81 -27.30 -10.19
N SER A 38 -28.53 -28.56 -9.85
CA SER A 38 -27.23 -28.91 -9.28
C SER A 38 -26.81 -30.36 -9.50
N VAL A 39 -25.51 -30.58 -9.45
CA VAL A 39 -24.86 -31.90 -9.46
C VAL A 39 -23.64 -31.88 -8.54
N LYS A 40 -23.29 -33.01 -7.94
CA LYS A 40 -22.10 -33.16 -7.09
C LYS A 40 -20.96 -33.79 -7.85
N VAL A 41 -19.76 -33.27 -7.64
CA VAL A 41 -18.50 -33.81 -8.13
C VAL A 41 -17.67 -34.28 -6.93
N SER A 42 -17.37 -35.57 -6.90
CA SER A 42 -16.47 -36.16 -5.90
C SER A 42 -15.02 -35.78 -6.21
N ILE A 43 -14.25 -35.43 -5.17
CA ILE A 43 -12.88 -34.92 -5.30
C ILE A 43 -11.89 -35.86 -4.62
N ARG A 44 -10.86 -36.28 -5.38
CA ARG A 44 -9.72 -37.06 -4.88
C ARG A 44 -8.40 -36.47 -5.39
N LYS A 45 -7.34 -36.52 -4.59
CA LYS A 45 -5.99 -36.11 -4.99
C LYS A 45 -5.00 -37.09 -4.38
N ALA A 46 -4.10 -37.65 -5.18
CA ALA A 46 -3.13 -38.67 -4.74
C ALA A 46 -3.76 -39.84 -3.94
N GLY A 47 -4.96 -40.29 -4.33
CA GLY A 47 -5.69 -41.38 -3.67
C GLY A 47 -6.47 -40.99 -2.40
N GLN A 48 -6.26 -39.78 -1.84
CA GLN A 48 -7.03 -39.28 -0.70
C GLN A 48 -8.37 -38.69 -1.18
N PHE A 49 -9.45 -38.98 -0.43
CA PHE A 49 -10.79 -38.44 -0.70
C PHE A 49 -11.05 -37.18 0.12
N PHE A 50 -11.38 -36.08 -0.57
CA PHE A 50 -11.57 -34.75 0.03
C PHE A 50 -13.04 -34.37 0.23
N GLY A 51 -13.99 -35.19 -0.24
CA GLY A 51 -15.43 -34.90 -0.16
C GLY A 51 -16.02 -34.51 -1.52
N ASN A 52 -17.12 -33.75 -1.49
CA ASN A 52 -17.86 -33.39 -2.69
C ASN A 52 -17.90 -31.88 -2.89
N ALA A 53 -17.68 -31.43 -4.13
CA ALA A 53 -17.99 -30.08 -4.56
C ALA A 53 -19.39 -30.06 -5.20
N ASN A 54 -20.18 -29.03 -4.88
CA ASN A 54 -21.52 -28.83 -5.41
C ASN A 54 -21.45 -27.85 -6.59
N LEU A 55 -21.80 -28.32 -7.78
CA LEU A 55 -22.00 -27.49 -8.97
C LEU A 55 -23.46 -27.08 -9.04
N PHE A 56 -23.72 -25.78 -9.17
CA PHE A 56 -25.05 -25.20 -9.35
C PHE A 56 -25.16 -24.48 -10.69
N TYR A 57 -26.37 -24.48 -11.25
CA TYR A 57 -26.74 -23.66 -12.41
C TYR A 57 -27.88 -22.72 -12.06
N SER A 58 -27.74 -21.43 -12.38
CA SER A 58 -28.75 -20.40 -12.17
C SER A 58 -29.28 -19.95 -13.54
N PRO A 59 -30.48 -20.41 -13.96
CA PRO A 59 -31.03 -20.05 -15.27
C PRO A 59 -31.37 -18.56 -15.41
N THR A 60 -31.70 -17.91 -14.28
CA THR A 60 -32.00 -16.47 -14.26
C THR A 60 -30.77 -15.60 -14.49
N LYS A 61 -29.58 -16.13 -14.22
CA LYS A 61 -28.29 -15.44 -14.38
C LYS A 61 -27.42 -16.07 -15.46
N ASP A 62 -27.92 -17.11 -16.12
CA ASP A 62 -27.22 -17.97 -17.06
C ASP A 62 -25.77 -18.30 -16.61
N ARG A 63 -25.63 -18.76 -15.36
CA ARG A 63 -24.31 -18.96 -14.75
C ARG A 63 -24.21 -20.22 -13.93
N PHE A 64 -23.06 -20.87 -14.01
CA PHE A 64 -22.66 -21.93 -13.10
C PHE A 64 -21.88 -21.42 -11.90
N SER A 65 -22.04 -22.06 -10.75
CA SER A 65 -21.26 -21.75 -9.56
C SER A 65 -20.85 -23.01 -8.81
N LEU A 66 -19.67 -22.95 -8.19
CA LEU A 66 -19.15 -24.02 -7.36
C LEU A 66 -19.29 -23.67 -5.87
N LYS A 67 -19.75 -24.62 -5.06
CA LYS A 67 -19.76 -24.52 -3.60
C LYS A 67 -19.01 -25.71 -3.00
N THR A 68 -18.07 -25.42 -2.11
CA THR A 68 -17.12 -26.40 -1.53
C THR A 68 -17.44 -26.79 -0.08
N HIS A 69 -18.62 -26.42 0.43
CA HIS A 69 -19.01 -26.63 1.84
C HIS A 69 -19.20 -28.11 2.25
N GLU A 70 -19.24 -29.05 1.30
CA GLU A 70 -19.33 -30.50 1.55
C GLU A 70 -17.96 -31.22 1.43
N LEU A 71 -16.87 -30.46 1.37
CA LEU A 71 -15.53 -31.01 1.48
C LEU A 71 -15.23 -31.36 2.94
N LYS A 72 -14.59 -32.51 3.14
CA LYS A 72 -14.10 -32.97 4.44
C LYS A 72 -12.81 -32.26 4.86
N ASP A 73 -12.07 -31.75 3.88
CA ASP A 73 -10.80 -31.05 4.07
C ASP A 73 -10.75 -29.84 3.12
N ALA A 74 -10.69 -28.64 3.69
CA ALA A 74 -10.72 -27.38 2.95
C ALA A 74 -9.37 -27.00 2.32
N SER A 75 -8.28 -27.73 2.61
CA SER A 75 -6.95 -27.44 2.06
C SER A 75 -6.89 -27.55 0.53
N ILE A 76 -7.79 -28.32 -0.08
CA ILE A 76 -7.88 -28.49 -1.54
C ILE A 76 -8.67 -27.37 -2.24
N VAL A 77 -9.38 -26.52 -1.48
CA VAL A 77 -10.25 -25.46 -2.03
C VAL A 77 -9.50 -24.53 -3.00
N PRO A 78 -8.29 -24.03 -2.72
CA PRO A 78 -7.57 -23.17 -3.66
C PRO A 78 -7.29 -23.83 -5.02
N ASP A 79 -7.02 -25.14 -5.04
CA ASP A 79 -6.79 -25.87 -6.29
C ASP A 79 -8.09 -26.14 -7.06
N LEU A 80 -9.20 -26.40 -6.34
CA LEU A 80 -10.52 -26.53 -6.94
C LEU A 80 -11.00 -25.22 -7.54
N GLU A 81 -10.80 -24.11 -6.82
CA GLU A 81 -11.09 -22.77 -7.32
C GLU A 81 -10.22 -22.49 -8.54
N ARG A 82 -8.90 -22.74 -8.50
CA ARG A 82 -8.03 -22.57 -9.67
C ARG A 82 -8.52 -23.35 -10.90
N SER A 83 -8.92 -24.61 -10.72
CA SER A 83 -9.41 -25.46 -11.81
C SER A 83 -10.79 -25.00 -12.32
N TRP A 84 -11.70 -24.65 -11.41
CA TRP A 84 -13.01 -24.09 -11.75
C TRP A 84 -12.88 -22.82 -12.60
N ASN A 85 -11.93 -21.97 -12.21
CA ASN A 85 -11.64 -20.70 -12.82
C ASN A 85 -11.02 -20.81 -14.21
N GLN A 86 -10.39 -21.95 -14.57
CA GLN A 86 -9.79 -22.16 -15.89
C GLN A 86 -10.83 -22.48 -16.97
N ILE A 87 -11.97 -23.07 -16.59
CA ILE A 87 -13.02 -23.47 -17.53
C ILE A 87 -13.72 -22.27 -18.15
N ASP A 88 -13.88 -21.18 -17.38
CA ASP A 88 -14.49 -19.93 -17.84
C ASP A 88 -13.70 -19.26 -18.98
N PHE A 89 -12.40 -19.54 -19.10
CA PHE A 89 -11.56 -19.00 -20.19
C PHE A 89 -11.66 -19.82 -21.48
N THR A 90 -12.10 -21.08 -21.42
CA THR A 90 -12.23 -21.97 -22.59
C THR A 90 -13.60 -21.91 -23.27
N ASP A 91 -14.65 -21.43 -22.58
CA ASP A 91 -16.00 -21.30 -23.17
C ASP A 91 -16.21 -20.02 -24.00
N SER A 92 -15.19 -19.15 -24.13
CA SER A 92 -15.23 -17.94 -24.96
C SER A 92 -14.82 -18.17 -26.42
N THR A 93 -15.10 -19.36 -26.98
CA THR A 93 -14.98 -19.63 -28.42
C THR A 93 -16.24 -20.28 -28.99
N ALA A 94 -17.39 -19.59 -28.87
CA ALA A 94 -18.49 -19.74 -29.82
C ALA A 94 -19.42 -18.51 -29.72
N ASP A 95 -19.49 -17.75 -30.81
CA ASP A 95 -20.46 -16.69 -31.10
C ASP A 95 -20.56 -15.50 -30.12
N THR A 96 -19.68 -14.52 -30.34
CA THR A 96 -20.10 -13.12 -30.57
C THR A 96 -18.96 -12.36 -31.30
N LYS A 97 -19.34 -11.50 -32.25
CA LYS A 97 -18.46 -10.72 -33.12
C LYS A 97 -17.40 -9.91 -32.34
N PRO A 98 -16.22 -9.67 -32.94
CA PRO A 98 -15.03 -9.24 -32.21
C PRO A 98 -15.15 -7.77 -31.80
N VAL A 99 -15.19 -7.52 -30.48
CA VAL A 99 -14.66 -6.27 -29.92
C VAL A 99 -13.26 -6.64 -29.41
N GLY A 100 -12.25 -6.04 -30.05
CA GLY A 100 -10.88 -6.53 -30.06
C GLY A 100 -10.31 -6.87 -28.69
N VAL A 101 -10.07 -8.16 -28.47
CA VAL A 101 -9.13 -8.62 -27.45
C VAL A 101 -7.74 -8.41 -28.03
N ALA A 102 -7.05 -7.38 -27.55
CA ALA A 102 -5.62 -7.27 -27.80
C ALA A 102 -4.88 -8.40 -27.05
N PRO A 103 -3.90 -9.07 -27.68
CA PRO A 103 -3.11 -10.11 -27.03
C PRO A 103 -2.18 -9.49 -25.96
N HIS A 104 -2.02 -10.20 -24.84
CA HIS A 104 -0.94 -10.01 -23.84
C HIS A 104 -0.80 -8.60 -23.22
N GLY A 105 -1.78 -8.17 -22.43
CA GLY A 105 -1.71 -6.91 -21.67
C GLY A 105 -2.12 -7.08 -20.20
N LEU A 106 -1.45 -6.34 -19.32
CA LEU A 106 -1.76 -6.28 -17.89
C LEU A 106 -3.09 -5.57 -17.65
N GLN A 107 -3.99 -6.21 -16.89
CA GLN A 107 -5.31 -5.67 -16.55
C GLN A 107 -5.37 -5.34 -15.06
N VAL A 108 -5.99 -4.23 -14.71
CA VAL A 108 -6.19 -3.80 -13.33
C VAL A 108 -7.68 -3.60 -13.11
N TYR A 109 -8.32 -4.53 -12.43
CA TYR A 109 -9.71 -4.39 -11.99
C TYR A 109 -9.73 -3.55 -10.72
N VAL A 110 -10.66 -2.60 -10.63
CA VAL A 110 -10.77 -1.64 -9.52
C VAL A 110 -12.20 -1.54 -9.05
N ASP A 111 -12.39 -1.34 -7.75
CA ASP A 111 -13.71 -1.05 -7.18
C ASP A 111 -13.62 -0.33 -5.82
N GLY A 112 -14.72 0.30 -5.44
CA GLY A 112 -14.91 1.02 -4.18
C GLY A 112 -16.21 0.62 -3.49
N SER A 113 -16.18 0.58 -2.16
CA SER A 113 -17.34 0.23 -1.35
C SER A 113 -17.53 1.25 -0.22
N PHE A 114 -18.77 1.51 0.16
CA PHE A 114 -19.10 2.36 1.31
C PHE A 114 -20.02 1.63 2.26
N ILE A 115 -19.52 1.32 3.46
CA ILE A 115 -20.22 0.52 4.47
C ILE A 115 -20.03 1.18 5.84
N ASP A 116 -21.13 1.47 6.52
CA ASP A 116 -21.14 2.00 7.90
C ASP A 116 -20.23 3.24 8.10
N GLY A 117 -20.24 4.17 7.14
CA GLY A 117 -19.42 5.39 7.18
C GLY A 117 -17.95 5.19 6.81
N LYS A 118 -17.52 3.96 6.52
CA LYS A 118 -16.17 3.63 6.07
C LYS A 118 -16.15 3.40 4.56
N ILE A 119 -15.13 3.95 3.90
CA ILE A 119 -14.90 3.75 2.47
C ILE A 119 -13.79 2.71 2.30
N GLY A 120 -14.10 1.62 1.62
CA GLY A 120 -13.16 0.60 1.20
C GLY A 120 -12.78 0.76 -0.26
N TYR A 121 -11.57 0.34 -0.60
CA TYR A 121 -11.09 0.25 -1.96
C TYR A 121 -10.46 -1.12 -2.19
N ALA A 122 -10.48 -1.59 -3.43
CA ALA A 122 -9.70 -2.76 -3.83
C ALA A 122 -9.28 -2.70 -5.29
N PHE A 123 -8.15 -3.34 -5.59
CA PHE A 123 -7.75 -3.59 -6.95
C PHE A 123 -7.12 -4.98 -7.11
N VAL A 124 -7.25 -5.54 -8.31
CA VAL A 124 -6.69 -6.83 -8.69
C VAL A 124 -5.98 -6.68 -10.02
N VAL A 125 -4.69 -7.03 -10.02
CA VAL A 125 -3.85 -7.04 -11.22
C VAL A 125 -3.81 -8.43 -11.80
N LEU A 126 -4.19 -8.53 -13.07
CA LEU A 126 -4.10 -9.75 -13.85
C LEU A 126 -2.98 -9.65 -14.87
N GLN A 127 -2.15 -10.68 -14.91
CA GLN A 127 -1.11 -10.87 -15.92
C GLN A 127 -1.31 -12.25 -16.54
N ASP A 128 -1.43 -12.30 -17.88
CA ASP A 128 -1.64 -13.54 -18.64
C ASP A 128 -2.80 -14.41 -18.13
N GLY A 129 -3.86 -13.75 -17.64
CA GLY A 129 -5.06 -14.41 -17.10
C GLY A 129 -4.96 -14.89 -15.65
N GLY A 130 -3.78 -14.79 -15.02
CA GLY A 130 -3.57 -15.10 -13.60
C GLY A 130 -3.54 -13.86 -12.71
N VAL A 131 -3.87 -14.01 -11.43
CA VAL A 131 -3.70 -12.93 -10.43
C VAL A 131 -2.22 -12.73 -10.18
N ALA A 132 -1.70 -11.58 -10.60
CA ALA A 132 -0.35 -11.14 -10.30
C ALA A 132 -0.28 -10.42 -8.94
N HIS A 133 -1.34 -9.69 -8.60
CA HIS A 133 -1.45 -8.98 -7.32
C HIS A 133 -2.90 -8.67 -7.00
N GLU A 134 -3.21 -8.57 -5.71
CA GLU A 134 -4.47 -8.07 -5.21
C GLU A 134 -4.22 -7.28 -3.94
N HIS A 135 -5.01 -6.23 -3.75
CA HIS A 135 -4.97 -5.45 -2.52
C HIS A 135 -6.34 -4.86 -2.23
N CYS A 136 -6.67 -4.74 -0.95
CA CYS A 136 -7.80 -3.97 -0.48
C CYS A 136 -7.42 -3.25 0.82
N GLY A 137 -8.14 -2.18 1.09
CA GLY A 137 -7.95 -1.38 2.29
C GLY A 137 -9.08 -0.39 2.51
N GLN A 138 -8.91 0.44 3.51
CA GLN A 138 -9.82 1.54 3.82
C GLN A 138 -9.19 2.84 3.32
N VAL A 139 -9.99 3.71 2.69
CA VAL A 139 -9.56 5.04 2.28
C VAL A 139 -9.31 5.89 3.53
N GLN A 140 -8.13 6.50 3.59
CA GLN A 140 -7.71 7.43 4.65
C GLN A 140 -7.37 8.81 4.08
N ASP A 141 -7.40 8.96 2.75
CA ASP A 141 -7.12 10.23 2.09
C ASP A 141 -8.25 11.22 2.34
N ASP A 142 -7.99 12.28 3.11
CA ASP A 142 -8.99 13.31 3.49
C ASP A 142 -9.81 13.83 2.30
N TRP A 143 -9.16 14.01 1.16
CA TRP A 143 -9.77 14.54 -0.06
C TRP A 143 -10.69 13.54 -0.78
N LEU A 144 -10.75 12.28 -0.34
CA LEU A 144 -11.63 11.22 -0.84
C LEU A 144 -12.72 10.82 0.17
N LEU A 145 -12.63 11.23 1.44
CA LEU A 145 -13.55 10.80 2.50
C LEU A 145 -15.02 11.23 2.24
N ASP A 146 -15.23 12.34 1.55
CA ASP A 146 -16.57 12.84 1.18
C ASP A 146 -17.13 12.25 -0.13
N MET A 147 -16.39 11.31 -0.75
CA MET A 147 -16.76 10.74 -2.05
C MET A 147 -17.44 9.37 -1.94
N HIS A 148 -17.69 8.86 -0.73
CA HIS A 148 -18.28 7.53 -0.48
C HIS A 148 -17.62 6.45 -1.36
N GLN A 149 -18.41 5.59 -2.03
CA GLN A 149 -17.88 4.51 -2.87
C GLN A 149 -17.02 5.02 -4.02
N VAL A 150 -17.34 6.19 -4.58
CA VAL A 150 -16.55 6.83 -5.66
C VAL A 150 -15.15 7.19 -5.17
N GLY A 151 -15.01 7.53 -3.88
CA GLY A 151 -13.70 7.75 -3.25
C GLY A 151 -12.86 6.47 -3.23
N GLY A 152 -13.51 5.34 -2.95
CA GLY A 152 -12.89 4.02 -3.00
C GLY A 152 -12.42 3.63 -4.40
N GLU A 153 -13.26 3.85 -5.41
CA GLU A 153 -12.90 3.55 -6.80
C GLU A 153 -11.71 4.40 -7.27
N ILE A 154 -11.70 5.71 -6.96
CA ILE A 154 -10.57 6.58 -7.29
C ILE A 154 -9.29 6.09 -6.61
N LYS A 155 -9.35 5.75 -5.31
CA LYS A 155 -8.20 5.22 -4.57
C LYS A 155 -7.69 3.91 -5.19
N ALA A 156 -8.59 2.99 -5.55
CA ALA A 156 -8.23 1.73 -6.18
C ALA A 156 -7.46 1.93 -7.50
N VAL A 157 -7.87 2.91 -8.33
CA VAL A 157 -7.14 3.26 -9.55
C VAL A 157 -5.75 3.79 -9.24
N LEU A 158 -5.63 4.72 -8.29
CA LEU A 158 -4.34 5.30 -7.90
C LEU A 158 -3.36 4.23 -7.44
N GLU A 159 -3.80 3.35 -6.53
CA GLU A 159 -2.97 2.27 -6.00
C GLU A 159 -2.61 1.23 -7.08
N GLY A 160 -3.56 0.88 -7.94
CA GLY A 160 -3.32 -0.04 -9.05
C GLY A 160 -2.32 0.48 -10.07
N VAL A 161 -2.40 1.76 -10.43
CA VAL A 161 -1.45 2.41 -11.35
C VAL A 161 -0.08 2.59 -10.69
N ALA A 162 -0.04 2.98 -9.41
CA ALA A 162 1.21 3.09 -8.65
C ALA A 162 1.93 1.73 -8.55
N TRP A 163 1.18 0.64 -8.33
CA TRP A 163 1.72 -0.72 -8.33
C TRP A 163 2.39 -1.07 -9.67
N CYS A 164 1.78 -0.66 -10.79
CA CYS A 164 2.33 -0.86 -12.13
C CYS A 164 3.62 -0.05 -12.32
N ALA A 165 3.59 1.23 -11.98
CA ALA A 165 4.73 2.15 -12.10
C ALA A 165 5.95 1.64 -11.31
N ALA A 166 5.74 1.19 -10.07
CA ALA A 166 6.79 0.66 -9.19
C ALA A 166 7.51 -0.58 -9.75
N ARG A 167 6.92 -1.26 -10.74
CA ARG A 167 7.48 -2.45 -11.39
C ARG A 167 7.97 -2.20 -12.82
N GLY A 168 8.05 -0.93 -13.23
CA GLY A 168 8.46 -0.55 -14.58
C GLY A 168 7.45 -0.97 -15.65
N ILE A 169 6.20 -1.24 -15.30
CA ILE A 169 5.14 -1.51 -16.26
C ILE A 169 4.72 -0.18 -16.88
N THR A 170 4.90 -0.04 -18.19
CA THR A 170 4.66 1.21 -18.91
C THR A 170 3.26 1.34 -19.49
N ALA A 171 2.45 0.27 -19.49
CA ALA A 171 1.07 0.31 -19.95
C ALA A 171 0.18 -0.72 -19.22
N ALA A 172 -1.05 -0.33 -18.89
CA ALA A 172 -2.04 -1.18 -18.23
C ALA A 172 -3.46 -0.85 -18.69
N THR A 173 -4.36 -1.84 -18.62
CA THR A 173 -5.80 -1.64 -18.87
C THR A 173 -6.55 -1.60 -17.55
N VAL A 174 -7.10 -0.45 -17.18
CA VAL A 174 -7.93 -0.29 -15.98
C VAL A 174 -9.37 -0.65 -16.31
N CYS A 175 -9.94 -1.54 -15.52
CA CYS A 175 -11.26 -2.13 -15.68
C CYS A 175 -12.15 -1.70 -14.50
N TYR A 176 -13.23 -0.98 -14.79
CA TYR A 176 -14.06 -0.28 -13.80
C TYR A 176 -15.52 -0.30 -14.23
N ASP A 177 -16.46 -0.16 -13.30
CA ASP A 177 -17.89 -0.16 -13.62
C ASP A 177 -18.53 1.25 -13.62
N TYR A 178 -17.96 2.20 -12.89
CA TYR A 178 -18.40 3.58 -12.84
C TYR A 178 -17.71 4.49 -13.87
N ALA A 179 -18.50 5.07 -14.77
CA ALA A 179 -17.99 5.87 -15.89
C ALA A 179 -17.12 7.08 -15.47
N GLY A 180 -17.33 7.63 -14.27
CA GLY A 180 -16.59 8.81 -13.80
C GLY A 180 -15.08 8.60 -13.75
N ILE A 181 -14.64 7.36 -13.47
CA ILE A 181 -13.23 6.97 -13.40
C ILE A 181 -12.43 7.34 -14.65
N GLU A 182 -13.03 7.14 -15.83
CA GLU A 182 -12.44 7.54 -17.11
C GLU A 182 -12.86 8.96 -17.51
N HIS A 183 -14.14 9.30 -17.32
CA HIS A 183 -14.72 10.49 -17.95
C HIS A 183 -14.15 11.81 -17.41
N TRP A 184 -13.69 11.85 -16.15
CA TRP A 184 -12.97 13.02 -15.64
C TRP A 184 -11.58 13.18 -16.25
N ILE A 185 -10.84 12.08 -16.41
CA ILE A 185 -9.47 12.10 -16.96
C ILE A 185 -9.49 12.45 -18.45
N THR A 186 -10.43 11.88 -19.20
CA THR A 186 -10.59 12.12 -20.64
C THR A 186 -11.26 13.47 -20.95
N GLY A 187 -11.79 14.16 -19.94
CA GLY A 187 -12.47 15.45 -20.10
C GLY A 187 -13.91 15.35 -20.62
N HIS A 188 -14.48 14.15 -20.74
CA HIS A 188 -15.90 13.97 -21.06
C HIS A 188 -16.82 14.54 -19.98
N TRP A 189 -16.41 14.48 -18.71
CA TRP A 189 -17.12 15.08 -17.57
C TRP A 189 -16.26 16.17 -16.92
N THR A 190 -16.91 17.28 -16.54
CA THR A 190 -16.24 18.37 -15.82
C THR A 190 -15.84 17.93 -14.40
N ALA A 191 -14.56 18.05 -14.08
CA ALA A 191 -14.04 17.83 -12.73
C ALA A 191 -14.33 19.04 -11.82
N ALA A 192 -15.54 19.12 -11.25
CA ALA A 192 -15.95 20.28 -10.42
C ALA A 192 -15.49 20.17 -8.95
N LYS A 193 -15.52 18.96 -8.37
CA LYS A 193 -15.15 18.72 -6.97
C LYS A 193 -13.64 18.80 -6.78
N LEU A 194 -13.18 19.10 -5.56
CA LEU A 194 -11.75 19.07 -5.22
C LEU A 194 -11.15 17.69 -5.54
N ALA A 195 -11.86 16.63 -5.16
CA ALA A 195 -11.43 15.26 -5.38
C ALA A 195 -11.21 14.91 -6.85
N THR A 196 -12.17 15.27 -7.71
CA THR A 196 -12.08 14.96 -9.15
C THR A 196 -11.02 15.80 -9.85
N ARG A 197 -10.80 17.06 -9.42
CA ARG A 197 -9.69 17.88 -9.93
C ARG A 197 -8.33 17.29 -9.56
N ARG A 198 -8.16 16.89 -8.30
CA ARG A 198 -6.92 16.28 -7.81
C ARG A 198 -6.66 14.93 -8.48
N TYR A 199 -7.70 14.13 -8.69
CA TYR A 199 -7.60 12.87 -9.45
C TYR A 199 -7.08 13.10 -10.87
N VAL A 200 -7.60 14.09 -11.60
CA VAL A 200 -7.12 14.44 -12.95
C VAL A 200 -5.67 14.93 -12.93
N GLN A 201 -5.28 15.74 -11.93
CA GLN A 201 -3.90 16.19 -11.78
C GLN A 201 -2.93 15.02 -11.55
N LEU A 202 -3.26 14.10 -10.63
CA LEU A 202 -2.46 12.90 -10.37
C LEU A 202 -2.35 12.01 -11.61
N ALA A 203 -3.45 11.88 -12.37
CA ALA A 203 -3.46 11.08 -13.60
C ALA A 203 -2.54 11.64 -14.70
N ALA A 204 -2.36 12.96 -14.76
CA ALA A 204 -1.44 13.60 -15.71
C ALA A 204 0.04 13.30 -15.42
N GLU A 205 0.36 12.91 -14.18
CA GLU A 205 1.73 12.59 -13.74
C GLU A 205 2.05 11.08 -13.86
N TRP A 206 1.10 10.24 -14.28
CA TRP A 206 1.32 8.80 -14.35
C TRP A 206 2.38 8.43 -15.40
N PRO A 207 3.42 7.65 -15.03
CA PRO A 207 4.39 7.11 -15.98
C PRO A 207 3.84 5.89 -16.75
N VAL A 208 2.60 5.48 -16.47
CA VAL A 208 1.93 4.31 -17.05
C VAL A 208 0.85 4.78 -18.02
N ALA A 209 0.91 4.33 -19.27
CA ALA A 209 -0.15 4.55 -20.23
C ALA A 209 -1.38 3.71 -19.87
N VAL A 210 -2.43 4.37 -19.38
CA VAL A 210 -3.68 3.71 -18.98
C VAL A 210 -4.65 3.62 -20.15
N ARG A 211 -5.13 2.40 -20.42
CA ARG A 211 -6.29 2.14 -21.28
C ARG A 211 -7.51 1.90 -20.40
N TRP A 212 -8.64 2.47 -20.80
CA TRP A 212 -9.88 2.37 -20.05
C TRP A 212 -10.77 1.28 -20.64
N ARG A 213 -11.22 0.34 -19.80
CA ARG A 213 -12.20 -0.68 -20.16
C ARG A 213 -13.36 -0.63 -19.18
N LYS A 214 -14.44 0.05 -19.56
CA LYS A 214 -15.66 0.01 -18.78
C LYS A 214 -16.27 -1.39 -18.80
N VAL A 215 -16.51 -1.94 -17.62
CA VAL A 215 -17.23 -3.18 -17.40
C VAL A 215 -18.65 -2.81 -16.96
N GLN A 216 -19.66 -3.60 -17.31
CA GLN A 216 -21.01 -3.32 -16.88
C GLN A 216 -21.19 -3.83 -15.43
N SER A 217 -21.63 -2.96 -14.52
CA SER A 217 -21.91 -3.37 -13.14
C SER A 217 -22.96 -4.49 -13.10
N HIS A 218 -22.71 -5.52 -12.29
CA HIS A 218 -23.53 -6.74 -12.19
C HIS A 218 -23.76 -7.51 -13.50
N SER A 219 -22.91 -7.31 -14.51
CA SER A 219 -22.97 -8.06 -15.78
C SER A 219 -22.43 -9.48 -15.71
N GLY A 220 -21.77 -9.83 -14.61
CA GLY A 220 -21.15 -11.14 -14.44
C GLY A 220 -19.71 -11.27 -14.92
N ASP A 221 -19.04 -10.14 -15.16
CA ASP A 221 -17.58 -10.12 -15.12
C ASP A 221 -17.12 -10.55 -13.73
N ARG A 222 -16.51 -11.74 -13.68
CA ARG A 222 -16.07 -12.37 -12.43
C ARG A 222 -15.06 -11.53 -11.67
N TRP A 223 -14.18 -10.81 -12.37
CA TRP A 223 -13.14 -10.01 -11.73
C TRP A 223 -13.72 -8.73 -11.15
N ASN A 224 -14.73 -8.15 -11.80
CA ASN A 224 -15.55 -7.09 -11.23
C ASN A 224 -16.26 -7.55 -9.94
N ASP A 225 -16.96 -8.69 -9.98
CA ASP A 225 -17.61 -9.29 -8.80
C ASP A 225 -16.60 -9.64 -7.68
N TYR A 226 -15.35 -9.93 -8.04
CA TYR A 226 -14.29 -10.24 -7.08
C TYR A 226 -13.75 -8.97 -6.41
N VAL A 227 -13.48 -7.92 -7.18
CA VAL A 227 -12.94 -6.68 -6.65
C VAL A 227 -13.99 -5.92 -5.82
N ASP A 228 -15.29 -5.98 -6.15
CA ASP A 228 -16.40 -5.46 -5.34
C ASP A 228 -16.39 -6.06 -3.92
N ARG A 229 -16.31 -7.39 -3.85
CA ARG A 229 -16.23 -8.11 -2.58
C ARG A 229 -14.97 -7.76 -1.79
N LEU A 230 -13.83 -7.60 -2.46
CA LEU A 230 -12.59 -7.16 -1.81
C LEU A 230 -12.69 -5.73 -1.28
N ALA A 231 -13.31 -4.81 -2.02
CA ALA A 231 -13.54 -3.44 -1.58
C ALA A 231 -14.46 -3.42 -0.36
N GLY A 232 -15.51 -4.25 -0.37
CA GLY A 232 -16.38 -4.47 0.78
C GLY A 232 -15.66 -5.07 1.99
N GLN A 233 -14.63 -5.90 1.79
CA GLN A 233 -13.75 -6.35 2.87
C GLN A 233 -12.88 -5.20 3.38
N GLY A 234 -12.29 -4.41 2.50
CA GLY A 234 -11.47 -3.24 2.85
C GLY A 234 -12.22 -2.22 3.70
N ALA A 235 -13.50 -1.97 3.41
CA ALA A 235 -14.35 -1.08 4.23
C ALA A 235 -14.62 -1.64 5.64
N ARG A 236 -14.67 -2.98 5.78
CA ARG A 236 -14.96 -3.66 7.05
C ARG A 236 -13.70 -4.01 7.85
N GLN A 237 -12.52 -3.93 7.25
CA GLN A 237 -11.26 -4.10 7.96
C GLN A 237 -11.09 -2.95 8.97
N ASP A 238 -10.71 -3.29 10.19
CA ASP A 238 -10.19 -2.27 11.10
C ASP A 238 -8.86 -1.77 10.52
N ALA A 239 -8.63 -0.46 10.55
CA ALA A 239 -7.45 0.19 9.98
C ALA A 239 -6.11 -0.42 10.43
N ALA A 240 -6.10 -1.20 11.52
CA ALA A 240 -4.96 -1.96 12.04
C ALA A 240 -4.61 -3.26 11.27
N ALA A 241 -5.44 -3.71 10.33
CA ALA A 241 -5.29 -5.00 9.63
C ALA A 241 -4.77 -4.89 8.17
N GLN A 242 -4.37 -3.70 7.71
CA GLN A 242 -3.75 -3.52 6.40
C GLN A 242 -2.38 -4.21 6.34
N ASN A 243 -2.03 -4.77 5.16
CA ASN A 243 -0.78 -5.51 4.90
C ASN A 243 0.41 -4.85 5.62
N PRO A 244 0.93 -5.45 6.71
CA PRO A 244 1.81 -4.74 7.62
C PRO A 244 3.06 -4.18 6.94
N THR A 245 3.48 -4.85 5.86
CA THR A 245 4.64 -4.52 5.04
C THR A 245 4.42 -3.32 4.09
N ALA A 246 3.19 -3.07 3.64
CA ALA A 246 2.87 -1.91 2.81
C ALA A 246 2.77 -0.64 3.67
N VAL A 247 2.14 -0.76 4.84
CA VAL A 247 1.99 0.33 5.82
C VAL A 247 3.35 0.88 6.27
N ILE A 248 4.34 0.02 6.54
CA ILE A 248 5.67 0.48 6.96
C ILE A 248 6.39 1.27 5.87
N LEU A 249 6.26 0.88 4.60
CA LEU A 249 6.93 1.57 3.49
C LEU A 249 6.28 2.93 3.22
N GLU A 250 4.95 2.98 3.25
CA GLU A 250 4.21 4.22 3.11
C GLU A 250 4.56 5.21 4.23
N LYS A 251 4.48 4.75 5.50
CA LYS A 251 4.80 5.59 6.66
C LYS A 251 6.25 6.04 6.68
N ALA A 252 7.18 5.17 6.28
CA ALA A 252 8.60 5.55 6.16
C ALA A 252 8.81 6.65 5.11
N ASN A 253 8.15 6.56 3.95
CA ASN A 253 8.24 7.58 2.91
C ASN A 253 7.61 8.92 3.31
N GLN A 254 6.44 8.88 3.96
CA GLN A 254 5.77 10.08 4.50
C GLN A 254 6.68 10.79 5.52
N PHE A 255 7.22 10.03 6.47
CA PHE A 255 8.10 10.59 7.50
C PHE A 255 9.43 11.12 6.91
N ALA A 256 10.05 10.40 5.98
CA ALA A 256 11.24 10.89 5.28
C ALA A 256 10.97 12.14 4.43
N SER A 257 9.76 12.29 3.88
CA SER A 257 9.35 13.51 3.20
C SER A 257 9.25 14.69 4.17
N LEU A 258 8.66 14.46 5.35
CA LEU A 258 8.55 15.46 6.41
C LEU A 258 9.92 15.92 6.88
N LEU A 259 10.82 14.97 7.17
CA LEU A 259 12.19 15.24 7.59
C LEU A 259 12.97 16.03 6.54
N ARG A 260 12.85 15.66 5.26
CA ARG A 260 13.47 16.43 4.17
C ARG A 260 12.91 17.84 4.05
N GLY A 261 11.61 18.03 4.32
CA GLY A 261 10.99 19.35 4.41
C GLY A 261 11.55 20.22 5.54
N GLN A 262 12.10 19.62 6.58
CA GLN A 262 12.80 20.28 7.69
C GLN A 262 14.31 20.44 7.45
N GLY A 263 14.80 20.09 6.26
CA GLY A 263 16.23 20.16 5.90
C GLY A 263 17.06 18.94 6.33
N VAL A 264 16.43 17.87 6.85
CA VAL A 264 17.13 16.66 7.26
C VAL A 264 17.38 15.75 6.05
N ALA A 265 18.66 15.51 5.74
CA ALA A 265 19.06 14.60 4.66
C ALA A 265 18.87 13.13 5.08
N CYS A 266 17.91 12.45 4.46
CA CYS A 266 17.65 11.03 4.70
C CYS A 266 17.25 10.28 3.43
N SER A 267 17.40 8.96 3.46
CA SER A 267 17.00 8.05 2.37
C SER A 267 16.21 6.86 2.91
N VAL A 268 15.21 6.41 2.16
CA VAL A 268 14.35 5.27 2.51
C VAL A 268 14.78 4.06 1.69
N SER A 269 15.01 2.94 2.36
CA SER A 269 15.25 1.65 1.71
C SER A 269 13.95 0.97 1.29
N GLY A 270 14.02 0.03 0.36
CA GLY A 270 12.91 -0.90 0.13
C GLY A 270 12.64 -1.79 1.34
N ILE A 271 11.62 -2.65 1.23
CA ILE A 271 11.30 -3.61 2.30
C ILE A 271 12.49 -4.59 2.47
N MET A 272 13.12 -4.55 3.64
CA MET A 272 14.24 -5.41 4.00
C MET A 272 13.73 -6.72 4.59
N ASN A 273 14.15 -7.83 3.99
CA ASN A 273 13.81 -9.21 4.41
C ASN A 273 12.30 -9.47 4.58
N GLY A 274 11.45 -8.68 3.93
CA GLY A 274 9.99 -8.77 4.08
C GLY A 274 9.46 -8.31 5.45
N GLN A 275 10.26 -7.62 6.27
CA GLN A 275 9.94 -7.40 7.69
C GLN A 275 9.96 -5.93 8.13
N TYR A 276 10.87 -5.13 7.58
CA TYR A 276 11.05 -3.74 8.02
C TYR A 276 11.50 -2.82 6.89
N VAL A 277 11.39 -1.52 7.10
CA VAL A 277 11.91 -0.48 6.22
C VAL A 277 12.89 0.37 7.01
N ARG A 278 14.07 0.64 6.43
CA ARG A 278 15.09 1.49 7.04
C ARG A 278 15.08 2.89 6.44
N ILE A 279 15.09 3.90 7.29
CA ILE A 279 15.45 5.29 6.95
C ILE A 279 16.90 5.51 7.40
N SER A 280 17.78 5.91 6.48
CA SER A 280 19.20 6.16 6.76
C SER A 280 19.50 7.66 6.71
N PHE A 281 20.25 8.17 7.68
CA PHE A 281 20.59 9.58 7.85
C PHE A 281 22.09 9.78 7.64
N GLY A 282 22.49 10.44 6.54
CA GLY A 282 23.89 10.80 6.24
C GLY A 282 24.93 9.66 6.35
N ALA A 283 26.20 9.94 6.08
CA ALA A 283 27.26 8.93 6.21
C ALA A 283 27.65 8.62 7.68
N ALA A 284 27.14 9.40 8.66
CA ALA A 284 27.55 9.31 10.06
C ALA A 284 26.40 9.50 11.09
N SER A 285 25.13 9.52 10.67
CA SER A 285 24.02 10.01 11.50
C SER A 285 22.97 8.95 11.86
N GLY A 286 23.31 7.66 11.74
CA GLY A 286 22.46 6.56 12.17
C GLY A 286 21.33 6.17 11.21
N ALA A 287 20.47 5.27 11.68
CA ALA A 287 19.35 4.71 10.92
C ALA A 287 18.14 4.39 11.81
N LEU A 288 16.95 4.47 11.24
CA LEU A 288 15.67 4.16 11.87
C LEU A 288 15.04 2.96 11.15
N ASP A 289 14.91 1.82 11.84
CA ASP A 289 14.25 0.62 11.32
C ASP A 289 12.79 0.57 11.80
N ILE A 290 11.86 0.57 10.85
CA ILE A 290 10.42 0.63 11.08
C ILE A 290 9.79 -0.74 10.83
N TYR A 291 9.06 -1.26 11.83
CA TYR A 291 8.39 -2.56 11.80
C TYR A 291 6.88 -2.38 11.95
N ASN A 292 6.09 -3.38 11.58
CA ASN A 292 4.66 -3.42 11.94
C ASN A 292 4.24 -4.86 12.18
N SER A 293 4.60 -5.39 13.35
CA SER A 293 4.27 -6.76 13.75
C SER A 293 3.86 -6.80 15.21
N LYS A 294 3.20 -7.88 15.63
CA LYS A 294 2.79 -8.07 17.03
C LYS A 294 3.94 -7.92 18.04
N ASN A 295 5.16 -8.31 17.66
CA ASN A 295 6.33 -8.27 18.54
C ASN A 295 7.20 -7.02 18.35
N ARG A 296 7.03 -6.31 17.23
CA ARG A 296 7.74 -5.07 16.89
C ARG A 296 6.71 -4.10 16.29
N PRO A 297 5.99 -3.35 17.13
CA PRO A 297 4.89 -2.51 16.68
C PRO A 297 5.39 -1.23 16.00
N LEU A 298 4.55 -0.65 15.15
CA LEU A 298 4.88 0.55 14.36
C LEU A 298 5.30 1.75 15.20
N ASN A 299 4.73 1.91 16.38
CA ASN A 299 5.04 2.99 17.31
C ASN A 299 6.35 2.79 18.07
N LYS A 300 7.13 1.74 17.81
CA LYS A 300 8.41 1.52 18.50
C LYS A 300 9.50 1.13 17.49
N PRO A 301 10.06 2.10 16.75
CA PRO A 301 11.10 1.85 15.77
C PRO A 301 12.42 1.49 16.46
N ASP A 302 13.33 0.86 15.72
CA ASP A 302 14.66 0.47 16.21
C ASP A 302 15.70 1.48 15.68
N LEU A 303 16.28 2.26 16.59
CA LEU A 303 17.26 3.32 16.30
C LEU A 303 18.68 2.75 16.37
N ARG A 304 19.47 2.94 15.32
CA ARG A 304 20.80 2.34 15.17
C ARG A 304 21.86 3.36 14.81
N GLY A 305 23.04 3.23 15.41
CA GLY A 305 24.23 3.96 14.97
C GLY A 305 24.20 5.47 15.19
N PHE A 306 23.33 5.98 16.07
CA PHE A 306 23.38 7.37 16.53
C PHE A 306 24.49 7.52 17.58
N ALA A 307 25.42 8.45 17.34
CA ALA A 307 26.50 8.77 18.29
C ALA A 307 26.01 9.66 19.45
N ASP A 308 25.01 10.50 19.20
CA ASP A 308 24.34 11.35 20.20
C ASP A 308 23.02 10.69 20.65
N ALA A 309 22.90 10.39 21.94
CA ALA A 309 21.68 9.84 22.53
C ALA A 309 20.50 10.83 22.43
N GLY A 310 20.78 12.14 22.52
CA GLY A 310 19.74 13.16 22.37
C GLY A 310 19.12 13.17 20.97
N ALA A 311 19.92 12.96 19.92
CA ALA A 311 19.44 12.86 18.55
C ALA A 311 18.51 11.67 18.34
N ALA A 312 18.83 10.52 18.93
CA ALA A 312 17.99 9.33 18.88
C ALA A 312 16.63 9.56 19.56
N GLU A 313 16.62 10.15 20.77
CA GLU A 313 15.38 10.47 21.49
C GLU A 313 14.52 11.54 20.80
N ARG A 314 15.15 12.55 20.18
CA ARG A 314 14.44 13.55 19.35
C ARG A 314 13.76 12.88 18.17
N LEU A 315 14.47 12.01 17.46
CA LEU A 315 13.92 11.31 16.29
C LEU A 315 12.78 10.35 16.68
N GLU A 316 12.90 9.66 17.82
CA GLU A 316 11.80 8.81 18.33
C GLU A 316 10.55 9.64 18.64
N ARG A 317 10.69 10.80 19.28
CA ARG A 317 9.57 11.70 19.58
C ARG A 317 8.91 12.23 18.31
N GLN A 318 9.69 12.64 17.32
CA GLN A 318 9.15 13.08 16.03
C GLN A 318 8.38 11.96 15.32
N TRP A 319 8.87 10.72 15.39
CA TRP A 319 8.15 9.56 14.84
C TRP A 319 6.82 9.30 15.56
N GLN A 320 6.79 9.39 16.90
CA GLN A 320 5.55 9.26 17.68
C GLN A 320 4.53 10.34 17.31
N ALA A 321 4.97 11.60 17.25
CA ALA A 321 4.11 12.73 16.88
C ALA A 321 3.54 12.57 15.46
N PHE A 322 4.40 12.18 14.51
CA PHE A 322 3.98 11.87 13.14
C PHE A 322 2.90 10.79 13.09
N LEU A 323 3.03 9.72 13.89
CA LEU A 323 2.02 8.65 13.94
C LEU A 323 0.71 9.09 14.60
N ALA A 324 0.77 10.03 15.54
CA ALA A 324 -0.42 10.57 16.21
C ALA A 324 -1.26 11.50 15.32
N GLY A 325 -0.73 11.90 14.15
CA GLY A 325 -1.37 12.89 13.29
C GLY A 325 -1.18 14.33 13.78
N ASP A 326 -0.37 14.51 14.82
CA ASP A 326 0.07 15.82 15.25
C ASP A 326 1.09 16.29 14.21
N ALA A 327 0.83 17.44 13.58
CA ALA A 327 1.90 18.13 12.86
C ALA A 327 3.01 18.33 13.89
N PRO A 328 4.23 17.76 13.71
CA PRO A 328 5.30 18.03 14.63
C PRO A 328 5.44 19.54 14.64
N ALA A 329 5.20 20.15 15.81
CA ALA A 329 5.39 21.58 15.98
C ALA A 329 6.75 21.90 15.37
N PRO A 330 6.89 22.97 14.56
CA PRO A 330 8.20 23.36 14.07
C PRO A 330 9.10 23.41 15.29
N GLU A 331 10.11 22.52 15.34
CA GLU A 331 11.02 22.49 16.47
C GLU A 331 11.54 23.91 16.63
N ALA A 332 11.50 24.43 17.86
CA ALA A 332 12.19 25.66 18.15
C ALA A 332 13.62 25.49 17.61
N PRO A 333 14.11 26.41 16.77
CA PRO A 333 15.40 26.25 16.10
C PRO A 333 16.43 25.85 17.14
N ASP A 334 17.23 24.82 16.87
CA ASP A 334 18.33 24.43 17.75
C ASP A 334 19.28 25.63 17.85
N VAL A 335 19.08 26.38 18.93
CA VAL A 335 19.74 27.66 19.17
C VAL A 335 21.26 27.49 19.27
N LEU A 336 21.74 26.28 19.54
CA LEU A 336 23.15 25.95 19.68
C LEU A 336 23.76 25.24 18.48
N ALA A 337 22.98 24.95 17.42
CA ALA A 337 23.47 24.22 16.25
C ALA A 337 24.65 24.92 15.57
N GLU A 338 24.54 26.24 15.36
CA GLU A 338 25.58 27.06 14.72
C GLU A 338 26.86 27.09 15.57
N ALA A 339 26.73 27.32 16.88
CA ALA A 339 27.86 27.33 17.80
C ALA A 339 28.54 25.96 17.91
N THR A 340 27.76 24.88 17.89
CA THR A 340 28.28 23.50 17.91
C THR A 340 29.07 23.17 16.63
N TYR A 341 28.58 23.61 15.47
CA TYR A 341 29.28 23.46 14.20
C TYR A 341 30.65 24.15 14.22
N TYR A 342 30.70 25.44 14.57
CA TYR A 342 31.96 26.17 14.61
C TYR A 342 32.91 25.63 15.67
N TRP A 343 32.40 25.18 16.82
CA TRP A 343 33.23 24.54 17.83
C TRP A 343 33.91 23.28 17.29
N GLN A 344 33.20 22.40 16.58
CA GLN A 344 33.77 21.20 15.98
C GLN A 344 34.83 21.51 14.91
N VAL A 345 34.54 22.48 14.05
CA VAL A 345 35.44 22.89 12.96
C VAL A 345 36.71 23.55 13.50
N LEU A 346 36.59 24.32 14.58
CA LEU A 346 37.68 25.15 15.11
C LEU A 346 38.46 24.52 16.27
N GLN A 347 37.97 23.43 16.87
CA GLN A 347 38.66 22.70 17.95
C GLN A 347 40.13 22.34 17.65
N PRO A 348 40.53 21.96 16.41
CA PRO A 348 41.93 21.69 16.10
C PRO A 348 42.87 22.89 16.32
N TYR A 349 42.35 24.13 16.33
CA TYR A 349 43.13 25.35 16.47
C TYR A 349 43.25 25.86 17.92
N GLN A 350 42.65 25.19 18.91
CA GLN A 350 42.53 25.66 20.30
C GLN A 350 43.85 26.01 21.03
N GLY A 351 45.01 25.60 20.51
CA GLY A 351 46.33 25.90 21.05
C GLY A 351 47.17 26.84 20.18
N HIS A 352 46.57 27.44 19.15
CA HIS A 352 47.21 28.37 18.23
C HIS A 352 46.71 29.80 18.45
N ASP A 353 47.53 30.77 18.06
CA ASP A 353 47.11 32.17 17.96
C ASP A 353 46.14 32.28 16.77
N PHE A 354 44.84 32.17 17.07
CA PHE A 354 43.77 32.06 16.09
C PHE A 354 42.55 32.87 16.56
N ASP A 355 41.92 33.56 15.61
CA ASP A 355 40.71 34.35 15.88
C ASP A 355 39.47 33.47 15.70
N PHE A 356 38.78 33.15 16.79
CA PHE A 356 37.58 32.32 16.82
C PHE A 356 36.29 33.15 16.68
N VAL A 357 36.34 34.29 16.00
CA VAL A 357 35.20 35.21 15.80
C VAL A 357 33.91 34.51 15.40
N GLU A 358 33.95 33.53 14.49
CA GLU A 358 32.74 32.81 14.05
C GLU A 358 32.07 32.02 15.18
N LEU A 359 32.86 31.39 16.06
CA LEU A 359 32.35 30.70 17.24
C LEU A 359 31.85 31.68 18.30
N ALA A 360 32.58 32.78 18.52
CA ALA A 360 32.19 33.83 19.47
C ALA A 360 30.85 34.47 19.07
N ASP A 361 30.71 34.85 17.80
CA ASP A 361 29.49 35.46 17.25
C ASP A 361 28.30 34.49 17.28
N ALA A 362 28.52 33.21 16.99
CA ALA A 362 27.48 32.18 17.09
C ALA A 362 27.02 31.97 18.54
N LEU A 363 27.94 31.97 19.51
CA LEU A 363 27.60 31.89 20.94
C LEU A 363 26.86 33.14 21.43
N GLU A 364 27.22 34.33 20.93
CA GLU A 364 26.50 35.55 21.25
C GLU A 364 25.05 35.52 20.74
N ARG A 365 24.85 35.10 19.48
CA ARG A 365 23.51 34.89 18.90
C ARG A 365 22.71 33.89 19.75
N ALA A 366 23.32 32.79 20.15
CA ALA A 366 22.69 31.79 20.98
C ALA A 366 22.27 32.35 22.36
N CYS A 367 23.14 33.09 23.03
CA CYS A 367 22.83 33.76 24.30
C CYS A 367 21.64 34.72 24.16
N ARG A 368 21.58 35.53 23.09
CA ARG A 368 20.46 36.44 22.82
C ARG A 368 19.15 35.69 22.61
N MET A 369 19.18 34.60 21.83
CA MET A 369 17.99 33.78 21.53
C MET A 369 17.48 33.01 22.76
N LEU A 370 18.36 32.65 23.70
CA LEU A 370 18.01 31.98 24.96
C LEU A 370 17.67 32.94 26.10
N ASP A 371 17.76 34.25 25.88
CA ASP A 371 17.67 35.29 26.93
C ASP A 371 18.62 34.97 28.10
N ARG A 372 19.91 34.79 27.78
CA ARG A 372 20.98 34.49 28.73
C ARG A 372 22.09 35.53 28.63
N PRO A 373 22.74 35.89 29.76
CA PRO A 373 23.88 36.79 29.73
C PRO A 373 25.05 36.11 29.00
N ASN A 374 25.62 36.82 28.02
CA ASN A 374 26.91 36.48 27.44
C ASN A 374 28.02 37.05 28.36
N PRO A 375 28.81 36.21 29.04
CA PRO A 375 29.87 36.67 29.94
C PRO A 375 31.16 37.05 29.21
N LEU A 376 31.22 36.86 27.89
CA LEU A 376 32.42 37.06 27.08
C LEU A 376 32.53 38.51 26.60
N ASP A 377 33.74 39.04 26.66
CA ASP A 377 34.11 40.32 26.04
C ASP A 377 34.76 40.09 24.66
N GLU A 378 35.14 41.17 23.98
CA GLU A 378 35.74 41.11 22.65
C GLU A 378 37.08 40.36 22.61
N ALA A 379 37.81 40.33 23.73
CA ALA A 379 39.08 39.62 23.84
C ALA A 379 38.89 38.09 23.89
N ALA A 380 37.73 37.62 24.35
CA ALA A 380 37.45 36.20 24.49
C ALA A 380 37.39 35.44 23.16
N ARG A 381 37.30 36.14 22.01
CA ARG A 381 37.41 35.50 20.68
C ARG A 381 38.76 34.85 20.41
N TYR A 382 39.77 35.12 21.23
CA TYR A 382 41.08 34.46 21.18
C TYR A 382 41.26 33.38 22.27
N ASP A 383 40.24 33.16 23.11
CA ASP A 383 40.28 32.20 24.23
C ASP A 383 39.30 31.05 23.97
N PHE A 384 39.80 30.03 23.25
CA PHE A 384 39.01 28.83 22.94
C PHE A 384 38.49 28.10 24.20
N PRO A 385 39.28 27.92 25.28
CA PRO A 385 38.77 27.38 26.54
C PRO A 385 37.55 28.14 27.10
N ALA A 386 37.56 29.47 27.07
CA ALA A 386 36.42 30.28 27.52
C ALA A 386 35.17 30.08 26.65
N LEU A 387 35.34 30.05 25.32
CA LEU A 387 34.25 29.78 24.37
C LEU A 387 33.67 28.37 24.55
N HIS A 388 34.53 27.37 24.74
CA HIS A 388 34.10 25.99 25.03
C HIS A 388 33.33 25.88 26.35
N ALA A 389 33.79 26.56 27.40
CA ALA A 389 33.11 26.58 28.69
C ALA A 389 31.71 27.20 28.60
N LEU A 390 31.55 28.28 27.82
CA LEU A 390 30.23 28.88 27.56
C LEU A 390 29.32 27.91 26.80
N LEU A 391 29.81 27.29 25.72
CA LEU A 391 29.04 26.30 24.96
C LEU A 391 28.58 25.13 25.85
N ALA A 392 29.49 24.56 26.63
CA ALA A 392 29.21 23.46 27.54
C ALA A 392 28.20 23.83 28.64
N ARG A 393 28.22 25.09 29.11
CA ARG A 393 27.22 25.61 30.05
C ARG A 393 25.84 25.69 29.38
N LEU A 394 25.76 26.31 28.20
CA LEU A 394 24.50 26.46 27.46
C LEU A 394 23.88 25.09 27.09
N GLN A 395 24.71 24.11 26.72
CA GLN A 395 24.27 22.73 26.46
C GLN A 395 23.68 22.05 27.71
N LYS A 396 24.25 22.28 28.90
CA LYS A 396 23.71 21.74 30.16
C LYS A 396 22.41 22.40 30.60
N GLU A 397 22.19 23.67 30.23
CA GLU A 397 20.99 24.43 30.59
C GLU A 397 19.80 24.16 29.63
N GLN A 398 20.01 23.44 28.53
CA GLN A 398 18.96 23.02 27.58
C GLN A 398 18.44 21.59 27.81
N LEU A 399 19.09 20.80 28.67
CA LEU A 399 18.66 19.47 29.15
C LEU A 399 17.81 19.63 30.41
#